data_AF-A0A5S3RJR7-F1
#
_entry.id   AF-A0A5S3RJR7-F1
#
_cell.length_a   1.000
_cell.length_b   1.000
_cell.length_c   1.000
_cell.angle_alpha   90.00
_cell.angle_beta   90.00
_cell.angle_gamma   90.00
#
_symmetry.space_group_name_H-M   'P 1'
#
loop_
_entity.id
_entity.type
_entity.pdbx_description
1 polymer ?
#
loop_
_entity_poly.entity_id
_entity_poly.type
_entity_poly.pdbx_seq_one_letter_code
_entity_poly.pdbx_strand_id
1 'polypeptide(L)' 'MFKFSSLALPIMFTSGLAMAQNPLFTDEFTADPAALVHKDTVYLYTGHDEAPNNDV' A
#
# COMPACT_ATOMS: atom_id res chain seq x y z
N MET A 1 5.96 -50.58 1.98
CA MET A 1 4.71 -49.82 2.18
C MET A 1 5.05 -48.50 2.86
N PHE A 2 5.45 -47.50 2.07
CA PHE A 2 5.84 -46.18 2.57
C PHE A 2 4.58 -45.32 2.71
N LYS A 3 4.17 -45.04 3.95
CA LYS A 3 3.06 -44.14 4.25
C LYS A 3 3.60 -42.71 4.19
N PHE A 4 3.45 -42.07 3.03
CA PHE A 4 3.77 -40.65 2.87
C PHE A 4 2.83 -39.83 3.76
N SER A 5 3.40 -39.19 4.77
CA SER A 5 2.72 -38.31 5.71
C SER A 5 2.23 -37.07 4.97
N SER A 6 0.91 -36.94 4.85
CA SER A 6 0.20 -35.85 4.16
C SER A 6 0.18 -34.54 4.97
N LEU A 7 1.33 -34.09 5.46
CA LEU A 7 1.43 -32.94 6.38
C LEU A 7 2.14 -31.71 5.78
N ALA A 8 2.12 -31.54 4.46
CA ALA A 8 2.75 -30.40 3.78
C ALA A 8 1.78 -29.48 3.04
N LEU A 9 0.48 -29.46 3.40
CA LEU A 9 -0.53 -28.73 2.63
C LEU A 9 -1.09 -27.41 3.21
N PRO A 10 -0.92 -26.98 4.49
CA PRO A 10 -1.58 -25.75 4.92
C PRO A 10 -0.74 -24.47 4.76
N ILE A 11 0.52 -24.52 4.30
CA ILE A 11 1.38 -23.32 4.26
C ILE A 11 1.18 -22.47 2.99
N MET A 12 0.57 -23.01 1.93
CA MET A 12 0.45 -22.31 0.63
C MET A 12 -0.80 -21.42 0.48
N PHE A 13 -1.72 -21.40 1.45
CA PHE A 13 -3.02 -20.72 1.28
C PHE A 13 -3.15 -19.38 2.01
N THR A 14 -2.09 -18.86 2.64
CA THR A 14 -2.16 -17.61 3.44
C THR A 14 -1.61 -16.38 2.73
N SER A 15 -1.05 -16.51 1.52
CA SER A 15 -0.45 -15.40 0.74
C SER A 15 -1.47 -14.52 -0.02
N GLY A 16 -2.78 -14.78 0.11
CA GLY A 16 -3.82 -14.20 -0.75
C GLY A 16 -4.45 -12.86 -0.32
N LEU A 17 -4.00 -12.21 0.76
CA LEU A 17 -4.65 -11.00 1.31
C LEU A 17 -3.69 -9.83 1.54
N ALA A 18 -2.65 -9.67 0.72
CA ALA A 18 -1.92 -8.41 0.70
C ALA A 18 -2.78 -7.35 -0.03
N MET A 19 -3.61 -6.62 0.72
CA MET A 19 -4.32 -5.46 0.17
C MET A 19 -3.33 -4.32 0.00
N ALA A 20 -3.14 -3.87 -1.24
CA ALA A 20 -2.37 -2.67 -1.49
C ALA A 20 -3.08 -1.49 -0.81
N GLN A 21 -2.38 -0.79 0.09
CA GLN A 21 -2.88 0.40 0.79
C GLN A 21 -2.67 1.69 0.00
N ASN A 22 -2.65 1.60 -1.33
CA ASN A 22 -2.62 2.76 -2.20
C ASN A 22 -4.04 3.07 -2.68
N PRO A 23 -4.45 4.36 -2.72
CA PRO A 23 -3.65 5.56 -2.42
C PRO A 23 -3.35 5.74 -0.92
N LEU A 24 -2.24 6.41 -0.59
CA LEU A 24 -1.83 6.67 0.81
C LEU A 24 -2.76 7.66 1.53
N PHE A 25 -3.38 8.57 0.78
CA PHE A 25 -4.36 9.55 1.26
C PHE A 25 -5.62 9.44 0.40
N THR A 26 -6.79 9.36 1.01
CA THR A 26 -8.08 9.22 0.30
C THR A 26 -8.92 10.48 0.31
N ASP A 27 -8.64 11.39 1.26
CA ASP A 27 -9.49 12.55 1.53
C ASP A 27 -8.98 13.81 0.81
N GLU A 28 -7.73 13.78 0.31
CA GLU A 28 -7.08 14.90 -0.35
C GLU A 28 -6.34 14.45 -1.61
N PHE A 29 -6.34 15.28 -2.64
CA PHE A 29 -5.56 15.04 -3.86
C PHE A 29 -4.11 15.49 -3.67
N THR A 30 -3.18 14.58 -3.94
CA THR A 30 -1.74 14.81 -3.76
C THR A 30 -0.98 14.50 -5.04
N ALA A 31 0.04 15.30 -5.34
CA ALA A 31 0.90 15.15 -6.52
C ALA A 31 2.39 15.19 -6.17
N ASP A 32 3.23 14.72 -7.11
CA ASP A 32 4.70 14.83 -7.06
C ASP A 32 5.35 14.44 -5.72
N PRO A 33 5.21 13.17 -5.27
CA PRO A 33 5.73 12.74 -3.99
C PRO A 33 7.27 12.78 -3.93
N ALA A 34 7.80 13.36 -2.85
CA ALA A 34 9.22 13.33 -2.48
C ALA A 34 9.38 12.79 -1.05
N ALA A 35 10.08 11.66 -0.91
CA ALA A 35 10.31 11.01 0.39
C ALA A 35 11.61 11.50 1.05
N LEU A 36 11.54 11.78 2.35
CA LEU A 36 12.69 12.03 3.22
C LEU A 36 12.66 11.05 4.40
N VAL A 37 13.74 10.32 4.62
CA VAL A 37 13.90 9.47 5.80
C VAL A 37 14.72 10.22 6.84
N HIS A 38 14.17 10.39 8.04
CA HIS A 38 14.87 11.02 9.15
C HIS A 38 14.52 10.35 10.48
N LYS A 39 15.54 9.88 11.21
CA LYS A 39 15.40 9.24 12.54
C LYS A 39 14.26 8.20 12.57
N ASP A 40 14.34 7.21 11.69
CA ASP A 40 13.36 6.11 11.56
C ASP A 40 11.94 6.52 11.15
N THR A 41 11.75 7.75 10.68
CA THR A 41 10.46 8.25 10.16
C THR A 41 10.57 8.59 8.67
N VAL A 42 9.57 8.16 7.89
CA VAL A 42 9.40 8.59 6.49
C VAL A 42 8.47 9.79 6.46
N TYR A 43 8.98 10.92 6.00
CA TYR A 43 8.20 12.11 5.68
C TYR A 43 7.95 12.12 4.17
N LEU A 44 6.69 12.16 3.76
CA LEU A 44 6.32 12.27 2.35
C LEU A 44 5.83 13.68 2.09
N TYR A 45 6.58 14.43 1.29
CA TYR A 45 6.20 15.76 0.81
C TYR A 45 5.45 15.60 -0.51
N THR A 46 4.30 16.25 -0.65
CA THR A 46 3.46 16.20 -1.85
C THR A 46 2.93 17.59 -2.17
N GLY A 47 2.61 17.86 -3.44
CA GLY A 47 1.71 18.94 -3.82
C GLY A 47 0.29 18.67 -3.30
N HIS A 48 -0.48 19.74 -3.10
CA HIS A 48 -1.90 19.69 -2.77
C HIS A 48 -2.67 20.21 -3.98
N ASP A 49 -3.23 19.29 -4.75
CA ASP A 49 -3.85 19.60 -6.04
C ASP A 49 -5.33 19.92 -5.85
N GLU A 50 -5.77 21.05 -6.40
CA GLU A 50 -7.19 21.43 -6.44
C GLU A 50 -7.60 21.73 -7.88
N ALA A 51 -8.75 21.19 -8.29
CA ALA A 51 -9.37 21.61 -9.53
C ALA A 51 -10.09 22.95 -9.32
N PRO A 52 -10.02 23.91 -10.26
CA PRO A 52 -10.84 25.11 -10.20
C PRO A 52 -12.32 24.74 -10.13
N ASN A 53 -13.12 25.49 -9.37
CA ASN A 53 -14.56 25.34 -9.39
C ASN A 53 -15.09 25.57 -10.82
N ASN A 54 -16.09 24.80 -11.19
CA ASN A 54 -16.75 24.87 -12.50
C ASN A 54 -17.72 26.06 -12.62
N ASP A 55 -17.45 27.18 -11.95
CA ASP A 55 -18.33 28.34 -11.83
C ASP A 55 -18.32 29.25 -13.10
N VAL A 56 -18.18 28.65 -14.29
CA VAL A 56 -18.23 29.36 -15.59
C VAL A 56 -19.65 29.53 -16.11
#